data_AF-A0A3B8XIR2-F1
#
_entry.id   AF-A0A3B8XIR2-F1
#
_cell.length_a   1.000
_cell.length_b   1.000
_cell.length_c   1.000
_cell.angle_alpha   90.00
_cell.angle_beta   90.00
_cell.angle_gamma   90.00
#
_symmetry.space_group_name_H-M   'P 1'
#
loop_
_entity.id
_entity.type
_entity.pdbx_description
1 polymer ?
#
loop_
_entity_poly.entity_id
_entity_poly.type
_entity_poly.pdbx_seq_one_letter_code
_entity_poly.pdbx_strand_id
1 'polypeptide(L)'
;GWAAERGIAFVSTAGILHVAQPEASLEAYREALRALDAFRLAALHNAVTLTGSAILGLAVTLGRLTPEEAFDIAHLDENWQMELSGHDEEEEARLLTRRSELLETGRFIQLLG
;
A
#
# COMPACT_ATOMS: atom_id res chain seq x y z
N GLY A 1 9.38 -9.53 10.41
CA GLY A 1 8.90 -8.68 9.30
C GLY A 1 7.70 -7.91 9.81
N TRP A 2 7.60 -6.62 9.54
CA TRP A 2 6.74 -5.71 10.29
C TRP A 2 5.27 -6.15 10.43
N ALA A 3 4.66 -6.67 9.35
CA ALA A 3 3.28 -7.17 9.36
C ALA A 3 3.16 -8.51 10.12
N ALA A 4 4.11 -9.43 9.93
CA ALA A 4 4.13 -10.74 10.60
C ALA A 4 4.29 -10.60 12.13
N GLU A 5 5.02 -9.59 12.60
CA GLU A 5 5.12 -9.22 14.03
C GLU A 5 3.77 -8.80 14.63
N ARG A 6 2.78 -8.47 13.78
CA ARG A 6 1.38 -8.16 14.14
C ARG A 6 0.43 -9.33 13.86
N GLY A 7 0.96 -10.52 13.58
CA GLY A 7 0.17 -11.69 13.21
C GLY A 7 -0.32 -11.71 11.76
N ILE A 8 0.04 -10.71 10.94
CA ILE A 8 -0.34 -10.64 9.53
C ILE A 8 0.79 -11.26 8.69
N ALA A 9 0.74 -12.58 8.53
CA ALA A 9 1.70 -13.33 7.73
C ALA A 9 1.04 -13.84 6.44
N PHE A 10 1.08 -13.03 5.39
CA PHE A 10 0.61 -13.44 4.05
C PHE A 10 1.63 -14.30 3.33
N VAL A 11 1.12 -15.20 2.49
CA VAL A 11 1.91 -16.11 1.66
C VAL A 11 2.07 -15.48 0.28
N SER A 12 3.31 -15.26 -0.13
CA SER A 12 3.66 -14.83 -1.48
C SER A 12 3.48 -15.98 -2.48
N THR A 13 3.04 -15.67 -3.69
CA THR A 13 2.94 -16.62 -4.80
C THR A 13 3.73 -16.12 -6.01
N ALA A 14 4.01 -17.02 -6.94
CA ALA A 14 4.60 -16.71 -8.24
C ALA A 14 3.74 -17.34 -9.34
N GLY A 15 3.62 -16.64 -10.47
CA GLY A 15 2.72 -17.02 -11.56
C GLY A 15 1.27 -16.57 -11.32
N ILE A 16 0.33 -17.21 -12.00
CA ILE A 16 -1.08 -16.76 -12.07
C ILE A 16 -2.02 -17.52 -11.12
N LEU A 17 -1.53 -18.54 -10.42
CA LEU A 17 -2.36 -19.35 -9.54
C LEU A 17 -2.54 -18.65 -8.19
N HIS A 18 -3.81 -18.42 -7.85
CA HIS A 18 -4.20 -17.86 -6.57
C HIS A 18 -3.80 -18.79 -5.42
N VAL A 19 -3.26 -18.21 -4.35
CA VAL A 19 -2.94 -18.90 -3.10
C VAL A 19 -3.82 -18.34 -1.98
N ALA A 20 -4.60 -19.22 -1.36
CA ALA A 20 -5.42 -18.87 -0.20
C ALA A 20 -4.52 -18.39 0.95
N GLN A 21 -4.90 -17.28 1.57
CA GLN A 21 -4.17 -16.71 2.69
C GLN A 21 -4.58 -17.39 4.00
N PRO A 22 -3.67 -17.52 4.99
CA PRO A 22 -4.03 -18.10 6.28
C PRO A 22 -5.15 -17.29 6.95
N GLU A 23 -6.21 -17.95 7.42
CA GLU A 23 -7.36 -17.25 8.02
C GLU A 23 -6.94 -16.43 9.25
N ALA A 24 -5.96 -16.91 10.02
CA ALA A 24 -5.40 -16.16 11.14
C ALA A 24 -4.77 -14.81 10.70
N SER A 25 -4.11 -14.78 9.54
CA SER A 25 -3.52 -13.56 8.99
C SER A 25 -4.60 -12.59 8.48
N LEU A 26 -5.67 -13.13 7.86
CA LEU A 26 -6.82 -12.34 7.44
C LEU A 26 -7.52 -11.73 8.65
N GLU A 27 -7.73 -12.50 9.72
CA GLU A 27 -8.36 -12.01 10.94
C GLU A 27 -7.49 -10.98 11.66
N ALA A 28 -6.18 -11.19 11.76
CA ALA A 28 -5.25 -10.20 12.30
C ALA A 28 -5.29 -8.88 11.52
N TYR A 29 -5.43 -8.94 10.18
CA TYR A 29 -5.61 -7.73 9.37
C TYR A 29 -6.96 -7.08 9.66
N ARG A 30 -8.07 -7.84 9.74
CA ARG A 30 -9.39 -7.31 10.11
C ARG A 30 -9.40 -6.64 11.48
N GLU A 31 -8.72 -7.21 12.47
CA GLU A 31 -8.56 -6.58 13.79
C GLU A 31 -7.81 -5.24 13.70
N ALA A 32 -6.74 -5.17 12.89
CA ALA A 32 -6.06 -3.91 12.63
C ALA A 32 -6.99 -2.86 11.99
N LEU A 33 -7.93 -3.27 11.12
CA LEU A 33 -8.95 -2.38 10.55
C LEU A 33 -9.96 -1.90 11.60
N ARG A 34 -10.43 -2.79 12.48
CA ARG A 34 -11.42 -2.47 13.52
C ARG A 34 -10.88 -1.47 14.55
N ALA A 35 -9.56 -1.40 14.72
CA ALA A 35 -8.90 -0.43 15.58
C ALA A 35 -8.84 0.99 14.99
N LEU A 36 -9.13 1.17 13.69
CA LEU A 36 -9.11 2.48 13.03
C LEU A 36 -10.44 3.20 13.18
N ASP A 37 -10.38 4.52 13.36
CA ASP A 37 -11.56 5.37 13.17
C ASP A 37 -11.94 5.49 11.68
N ALA A 38 -13.11 6.09 11.42
CA ALA A 38 -13.65 6.21 10.07
C ALA A 38 -12.74 7.00 9.11
N PHE A 39 -12.02 8.01 9.61
CA PHE A 39 -11.14 8.83 8.78
C PHE A 39 -9.86 8.06 8.43
N ARG A 40 -9.25 7.38 9.41
CA ARG A 40 -8.09 6.51 9.19
C ARG A 40 -8.43 5.33 8.27
N LEU A 41 -9.64 4.78 8.37
CA LEU A 41 -10.11 3.74 7.45
C LEU A 41 -10.30 4.25 6.01
N ALA A 42 -10.79 5.47 5.83
CA ALA A 42 -10.86 6.11 4.51
C ALA A 42 -9.46 6.37 3.92
N ALA A 43 -8.52 6.86 4.73
CA ALA A 43 -7.13 7.03 4.32
C ALA A 43 -6.49 5.70 3.92
N LEU A 44 -6.72 4.65 4.70
CA LEU A 44 -6.25 3.30 4.39
C LEU A 44 -6.81 2.81 3.05
N HIS A 45 -8.10 3.00 2.80
CA HIS A 45 -8.71 2.61 1.52
C HIS A 45 -8.03 3.28 0.32
N ASN A 46 -7.77 4.59 0.42
CA ASN A 46 -7.02 5.31 -0.62
C ASN A 46 -5.60 4.74 -0.78
N ALA A 47 -4.86 4.58 0.32
CA ALA A 47 -3.49 4.08 0.27
C ALA A 47 -3.41 2.66 -0.32
N VAL A 48 -4.33 1.76 0.03
CA VAL A 48 -4.41 0.41 -0.54
C VAL A 48 -4.72 0.47 -2.04
N THR A 49 -5.66 1.33 -2.47
CA THR A 49 -6.05 1.46 -3.87
C THR A 49 -4.89 2.00 -4.73
N LEU A 50 -4.17 2.99 -4.23
CA LEU A 50 -3.07 3.63 -4.94
C LEU A 50 -1.82 2.74 -5.04
N THR A 51 -1.56 1.93 -4.01
CA THR A 51 -0.40 1.03 -3.96
C THR A 51 -0.70 -0.38 -4.46
N GLY A 52 -1.98 -0.75 -4.62
CA GLY A 52 -2.40 -2.13 -4.88
C GLY A 52 -2.10 -3.11 -3.73
N SER A 53 -1.73 -2.64 -2.54
CA SER A 53 -1.22 -3.47 -1.46
C SER A 53 -1.85 -3.15 -0.11
N ALA A 54 -2.51 -4.16 0.47
CA ALA A 54 -3.06 -4.10 1.83
C ALA A 54 -1.97 -3.81 2.88
N ILE A 55 -0.80 -4.43 2.73
CA ILE A 55 0.30 -4.26 3.70
C ILE A 55 0.91 -2.86 3.62
N LEU A 56 1.15 -2.34 2.42
CA LEU A 56 1.70 -0.98 2.26
C LEU A 56 0.70 0.07 2.72
N GLY A 57 -0.58 -0.06 2.36
CA GLY A 57 -1.62 0.84 2.84
C GLY A 57 -1.71 0.87 4.36
N LEU A 58 -1.65 -0.30 5.02
CA LEU A 58 -1.66 -0.38 6.48
C LEU A 58 -0.39 0.23 7.09
N ALA A 59 0.78 0.01 6.47
CA ALA A 59 2.04 0.58 6.93
C ALA A 59 2.06 2.11 6.86
N VAL A 60 1.50 2.71 5.79
CA VAL A 60 1.33 4.17 5.69
C VAL A 60 0.36 4.69 6.74
N THR A 61 -0.80 4.04 6.88
CA THR A 61 -1.86 4.45 7.82
C THR A 61 -1.39 4.41 9.28
N LEU A 62 -0.53 3.45 9.63
CA LEU A 62 0.04 3.31 10.97
C LEU A 62 1.38 4.05 11.14
N GLY A 63 1.79 4.87 10.16
CA GLY A 63 3.02 5.67 10.24
C GLY A 63 4.31 4.85 10.22
N ARG A 64 4.28 3.59 9.79
CA ARG A 64 5.47 2.75 9.64
C ARG A 64 6.29 3.16 8.40
N LEU A 65 5.62 3.52 7.32
CA LEU A 65 6.24 4.02 6.09
C LEU A 65 5.71 5.41 5.80
N THR A 66 6.58 6.25 5.24
CA THR A 66 6.13 7.47 4.58
C THR A 66 5.35 7.12 3.30
N PRO A 67 4.44 8.00 2.86
CA PRO A 67 3.76 7.84 1.57
C PRO A 67 4.74 7.71 0.39
N GLU A 68 5.86 8.45 0.43
CA GLU A 68 6.94 8.39 -0.55
C GLU A 68 7.57 7.00 -0.61
N GLU A 69 8.02 6.46 0.52
CA GLU A 69 8.62 5.12 0.58
C GLU A 69 7.64 4.05 0.09
N ALA A 70 6.36 4.17 0.47
CA ALA A 70 5.33 3.25 0.02
C ALA A 70 5.07 3.34 -1.49
N PHE A 71 5.11 4.55 -2.07
CA PHE A 71 4.98 4.74 -3.50
C PHE A 71 6.13 4.06 -4.26
N ASP A 72 7.36 4.28 -3.81
CA ASP A 72 8.57 3.75 -4.45
C ASP A 72 8.61 2.22 -4.38
N ILE A 73 8.15 1.62 -3.28
CA ILE A 73 8.02 0.16 -3.15
C ILE A 73 6.90 -0.38 -4.05
N ALA A 74 5.74 0.29 -4.09
CA ALA A 74 4.57 -0.20 -4.79
C ALA A 74 4.73 -0.22 -6.31
N HIS A 75 5.48 0.74 -6.87
CA HIS A 75 5.62 0.94 -8.31
C HIS A 75 7.04 0.60 -8.82
N LEU A 76 7.75 -0.29 -8.11
CA LEU A 76 9.10 -0.70 -8.47
C LEU A 76 9.15 -1.34 -9.86
N ASP A 77 8.15 -2.15 -10.21
CA ASP A 77 8.09 -2.85 -11.49
C ASP A 77 7.89 -1.86 -12.64
N GLU A 78 6.95 -0.90 -12.50
CA GLU A 78 6.70 0.14 -13.49
C GLU A 78 7.94 1.02 -13.71
N ASN A 79 8.62 1.43 -12.63
CA ASN A 79 9.87 2.18 -12.71
C ASN A 79 10.94 1.43 -13.47
N TRP A 80 11.12 0.13 -13.17
CA TRP A 80 12.07 -0.72 -13.88
C TRP A 80 11.71 -0.89 -15.37
N GLN A 81 10.42 -1.03 -15.70
CA GLN A 81 9.99 -1.15 -17.09
C GLN A 81 10.26 0.13 -17.90
N MET A 82 10.06 1.31 -17.31
CA MET A 82 10.37 2.60 -17.96
C MET A 82 11.87 2.74 -18.25
N GLU A 83 12.73 2.31 -17.32
CA GLU A 83 14.19 2.31 -17.52
C GLU A 83 14.61 1.41 -18.70
N LEU A 84 13.95 0.26 -18.88
CA LEU A 84 14.29 -0.72 -19.90
C LEU A 84 13.70 -0.38 -21.29
N SER A 85 12.44 0.08 -21.32
CA SER A 85 11.66 0.21 -22.55
C SER A 85 11.52 1.64 -23.06
N GLY A 86 12.03 2.62 -22.30
CA GLY A 86 11.84 4.05 -22.54
C GLY A 86 10.59 4.58 -21.85
N HIS A 87 10.54 5.89 -21.65
CA HIS A 87 9.45 6.58 -20.97
C HIS A 87 8.23 6.73 -21.86
N ASP A 88 7.07 6.31 -21.35
CA ASP A 88 5.75 6.63 -21.91
C ASP A 88 5.16 7.80 -21.11
N GLU A 89 4.89 8.92 -21.79
CA GLU A 89 4.40 10.15 -21.16
C GLU A 89 3.05 9.94 -20.44
N GLU A 90 2.19 9.04 -20.93
CA GLU A 90 0.91 8.74 -20.28
C GLU A 90 1.10 7.91 -19.00
N GLU A 91 2.05 6.97 -19.02
CA GLU A 91 2.42 6.16 -17.86
C GLU A 91 3.02 7.05 -16.75
N GLU A 92 3.97 7.91 -17.12
CA GLU A 92 4.63 8.83 -16.21
C GLU A 92 3.62 9.80 -15.58
N ALA A 93 2.73 10.40 -16.37
CA ALA A 93 1.68 11.29 -15.87
C ALA A 93 0.75 10.57 -14.88
N ARG A 94 0.43 9.29 -15.13
CA ARG A 94 -0.38 8.47 -14.23
C ARG A 94 0.34 8.20 -12.92
N LEU A 95 1.61 7.82 -12.95
CA LEU A 95 2.42 7.58 -11.76
C LEU A 95 2.58 8.86 -10.93
N LEU A 96 2.83 10.00 -11.56
CA LEU A 96 2.90 11.30 -10.88
C LEU A 96 1.59 11.66 -10.18
N THR A 97 0.45 11.43 -10.85
CA THR A 97 -0.88 11.65 -10.26
C THR A 97 -1.09 10.77 -9.03
N ARG A 98 -0.82 9.46 -9.16
CA ARG A 98 -0.92 8.51 -8.04
C ARG A 98 -0.01 8.87 -6.88
N ARG A 99 1.21 9.32 -7.18
CA ARG A 99 2.17 9.79 -6.17
C ARG A 99 1.57 10.97 -5.40
N SER A 100 1.12 12.00 -6.11
CA SER A 100 0.50 13.17 -5.49
C SER A 100 -0.69 12.80 -4.60
N GLU A 101 -1.57 11.90 -5.05
CA GLU A 101 -2.73 11.45 -4.26
C GLU A 101 -2.32 10.67 -3.00
N LEU A 102 -1.25 9.87 -3.07
CA LEU A 102 -0.74 9.13 -1.91
C LEU A 102 -0.10 10.08 -0.89
N LEU A 103 0.63 11.11 -1.36
CA LEU A 103 1.17 12.16 -0.50
C LEU A 103 0.07 12.92 0.25
N GLU A 104 -0.99 13.32 -0.46
CA GLU A 104 -2.14 14.00 0.16
C GLU A 104 -2.87 13.07 1.15
N THR A 105 -2.93 11.77 0.87
CA THR A 105 -3.44 10.77 1.83
C THR A 105 -2.59 10.73 3.10
N GLY A 106 -1.27 10.78 2.98
CA GLY A 106 -0.36 10.86 4.13
C GLY A 106 -0.51 12.15 4.93
N ARG A 107 -0.62 13.29 4.24
CA ARG A 107 -0.89 14.59 4.86
C ARG A 107 -2.22 14.57 5.61
N PHE A 108 -3.25 13.98 5.02
CA PHE A 108 -4.54 13.81 5.66
C PHE A 108 -4.42 13.00 6.97
N ILE A 109 -3.67 11.89 6.97
CA ILE A 109 -3.41 11.11 8.18
C ILE A 109 -2.72 11.96 9.26
N GLN A 110 -1.70 12.74 8.90
CA GLN A 110 -0.98 13.61 9.85
C GLN A 110 -1.87 14.66 10.51
N LEU A 111 -2.91 15.14 9.81
CA LEU A 111 -3.86 16.11 10.35
C LEU A 111 -4.86 15.51 11.35
N LEU A 112 -4.92 14.17 11.47
CA LEU A 112 -5.78 13.47 12.45
C LEU A 112 -5.13 13.32 13.84
N GLY A 113 -3.89 13.80 14.02
CA GLY A 113 -3.09 13.66 15.25
C GLY A 113 -2.55 12.25 15.47
#